data_AF-A0A1F9N3B8-F1
#
_entry.id   AF-A0A1F9N3B8-F1
#
_cell.length_a   1.000
_cell.length_b   1.000
_cell.length_c   1.000
_cell.angle_alpha   90.00
_cell.angle_beta   90.00
_cell.angle_gamma   90.00
#
_symmetry.space_group_name_H-M   'P 1'
#
loop_
_entity.id
_entity.type
_entity.pdbx_description
1 polymer ?
#
loop_
_entity_poly.entity_id
_entity_poly.type
_entity_poly.pdbx_seq_one_letter_code
_entity_poly.pdbx_strand_id
1 'polypeptide(L)'
;MLDFAGPFEVFTTASRVKSRQTKNTQPFFNVFTIGEKKEVIRARGGLSIIPEYGVNGHPAIDLLIIPGGVVTAAGISAGIDMSLYLVSRLADSKLALDTARQMEYNWKQNP
;
A
#
# COMPACT_ATOMS: atom_id res chain seq x y z
N MET A 1 -15.36 4.13 0.66
CA MET A 1 -14.46 3.28 -0.14
C MET A 1 -13.04 3.68 0.24
N LEU A 2 -12.26 2.72 0.75
CA LEU A 2 -10.90 2.88 1.27
C LEU A 2 -9.90 2.15 0.37
N ASP A 3 -9.83 2.55 -0.90
CA ASP A 3 -8.99 1.82 -1.86
C ASP A 3 -7.49 1.99 -1.59
N PHE A 4 -7.11 2.95 -0.74
CA PHE A 4 -5.72 3.10 -0.29
C PHE A 4 -5.31 2.05 0.74
N ALA A 5 -6.26 1.42 1.45
CA ALA A 5 -5.94 0.50 2.55
C ALA A 5 -5.21 -0.75 2.06
N GLY A 6 -5.63 -1.31 0.91
CA GLY A 6 -4.99 -2.49 0.31
C GLY A 6 -3.50 -2.27 0.03
N PRO A 7 -3.12 -1.27 -0.80
CA PRO A 7 -1.73 -0.93 -1.03
C PRO A 7 -0.96 -0.59 0.24
N PHE A 8 -1.54 0.21 1.13
CA PHE A 8 -0.88 0.60 2.38
C PHE A 8 -0.50 -0.62 3.22
N GLU A 9 -1.42 -1.57 3.36
CA GLU A 9 -1.19 -2.80 4.12
C GLU A 9 -0.15 -3.71 3.45
N VAL A 10 -0.15 -3.83 2.12
CA VAL A 10 0.83 -4.64 1.38
C VAL A 10 2.25 -4.13 1.60
N PHE A 11 2.52 -2.85 1.33
CA PHE A 11 3.88 -2.31 1.41
C PHE A 11 4.39 -2.28 2.85
N THR A 12 3.54 -1.94 3.82
CA THR A 12 3.94 -1.97 5.24
C THR A 12 4.19 -3.40 5.72
N THR A 13 3.42 -4.38 5.25
CA THR A 13 3.67 -5.80 5.56
C THR A 13 4.97 -6.30 4.92
N ALA A 14 5.24 -5.95 3.66
CA ALA A 14 6.48 -6.31 2.99
C ALA A 14 7.71 -5.77 3.75
N SER A 15 7.65 -4.51 4.22
CA SER A 15 8.69 -3.94 5.10
C SER A 15 8.90 -4.77 6.37
N ARG A 16 7.83 -5.18 7.06
CA ARG A 16 7.90 -6.01 8.27
C ARG A 16 8.49 -7.40 7.99
N VAL A 17 8.06 -8.05 6.90
CA VAL A 17 8.56 -9.36 6.49
C VAL A 17 10.06 -9.30 6.19
N LYS A 18 10.50 -8.31 5.42
CA LYS A 18 11.91 -8.13 5.06
C LYS A 18 12.78 -7.77 6.27
N SER A 19 12.27 -6.95 7.18
CA SER A 19 12.96 -6.63 8.44
C SER A 19 13.26 -7.88 9.25
N ARG A 20 12.29 -8.81 9.38
CA ARG A 20 12.50 -10.11 10.06
C ARG A 20 13.53 -10.99 9.37
N GLN A 21 13.56 -10.99 8.04
CA GLN A 21 14.50 -11.80 7.26
C GLN A 21 15.95 -11.29 7.34
N THR A 22 16.12 -9.97 7.36
CA THR A 22 17.43 -9.33 7.26
C THR A 22 17.99 -8.83 8.59
N LYS A 23 17.20 -8.91 9.69
CA LYS A 23 17.47 -8.26 10.99
C LYS A 23 17.71 -6.75 10.88
N ASN A 24 17.31 -6.12 9.77
CA ASN A 24 17.40 -4.68 9.59
C ASN A 24 16.18 -4.02 10.24
N THR A 25 16.41 -2.95 11.00
CA THR A 25 15.36 -2.19 11.70
C THR A 25 14.76 -1.08 10.84
N GLN A 26 15.43 -0.67 9.75
CA GLN A 26 14.87 0.32 8.85
C GLN A 26 13.83 -0.29 7.92
N PRO A 27 12.66 0.35 7.72
CA PRO A 27 11.64 -0.14 6.81
C PRO A 27 12.16 -0.10 5.37
N PHE A 28 11.91 -1.18 4.62
CA PHE A 28 12.33 -1.25 3.22
C PHE A 28 11.50 -0.32 2.32
N PHE A 29 10.21 -0.19 2.60
CA PHE A 29 9.31 0.81 2.03
C PHE A 29 8.87 1.79 3.12
N ASN A 30 9.10 3.08 2.87
CA ASN A 30 8.49 4.17 3.64
C ASN A 30 7.15 4.52 3.00
N VAL A 31 6.05 4.17 3.66
CA VAL A 31 4.69 4.32 3.11
C VAL A 31 4.00 5.44 3.86
N PHE A 32 3.53 6.45 3.15
CA PHE A 32 2.81 7.58 3.74
C PHE A 32 1.66 8.05 2.86
N THR A 33 0.69 8.70 3.47
CA THR A 33 -0.49 9.26 2.79
C THR A 33 -0.34 10.75 2.50
N ILE A 34 -0.73 11.16 1.29
CA ILE A 34 -0.81 12.57 0.88
C ILE A 34 -2.26 12.91 0.58
N GLY A 35 -2.74 14.04 1.12
CA GLY A 35 -3.99 14.66 0.71
C GLY A 35 -3.76 16.07 0.20
N GLU A 36 -4.79 16.68 -0.40
CA GLU A 36 -4.75 18.08 -0.83
C GLU A 36 -4.35 19.00 0.34
N LYS A 37 -4.93 18.73 1.52
CA LYS A 37 -4.65 19.39 2.79
C LYS A 37 -4.46 18.37 3.90
N LYS A 38 -3.77 18.77 4.97
CA LYS A 38 -3.58 17.96 6.18
C LYS A 38 -4.79 18.08 7.13
N GLU A 39 -5.97 17.83 6.56
CA GLU A 39 -7.27 17.94 7.21
C GLU A 39 -8.04 16.62 7.08
N VAL A 40 -9.16 16.50 7.78
CA VAL A 40 -10.00 15.30 7.70
C VAL A 40 -10.61 15.15 6.30
N ILE A 41 -10.34 14.01 5.67
CA ILE A 41 -10.99 13.55 4.44
C ILE A 41 -12.07 12.54 4.81
N ARG A 42 -13.30 12.76 4.34
CA ARG A 42 -14.41 11.81 4.52
C ARG A 42 -14.54 10.89 3.30
N ALA A 43 -14.30 9.61 3.51
CA ALA A 43 -14.53 8.58 2.51
C ALA A 43 -16.04 8.25 2.40
N ARG A 44 -16.44 7.66 1.26
CA ARG A 44 -17.78 7.08 1.10
C ARG A 44 -18.06 6.07 2.21
N GLY A 45 -19.21 6.21 2.89
CA GLY A 45 -19.56 5.42 4.09
C GLY A 45 -19.24 6.11 5.41
N GLY A 46 -18.72 7.34 5.39
CA GLY A 46 -18.57 8.19 6.58
C GLY A 46 -17.24 8.07 7.32
N LEU A 47 -16.37 7.14 6.93
CA LEU A 47 -15.04 7.01 7.55
C LEU A 47 -14.21 8.29 7.33
N SER A 48 -13.58 8.75 8.40
CA SER A 48 -12.71 9.93 8.41
C SER A 48 -11.26 9.51 8.47
N ILE A 49 -10.42 10.09 7.61
CA ILE A 49 -8.98 9.82 7.52
C ILE A 49 -8.25 11.16 7.54
N ILE A 50 -7.11 11.24 8.20
CA ILE A 50 -6.22 12.41 8.17
C ILE A 50 -4.96 12.00 7.43
N PRO A 51 -4.63 12.63 6.29
CA PRO A 51 -3.37 12.38 5.59
C PRO A 51 -2.16 12.79 6.43
N GLU A 52 -1.04 12.10 6.24
CA GLU A 52 0.21 12.44 6.92
C GLU A 52 0.84 13.72 6.37
N TYR A 53 0.69 13.98 5.07
CA TYR A 53 1.25 15.14 4.40
C TYR A 53 0.26 15.82 3.45
N GLY A 54 0.50 17.10 3.19
CA GLY A 54 -0.16 17.85 2.12
C GLY A 54 0.63 17.77 0.81
N VAL A 55 0.01 18.08 -0.32
CA VAL A 55 0.62 18.03 -1.67
C VAL A 55 1.92 18.85 -1.77
N ASN A 56 2.04 19.96 -1.04
CA ASN A 56 3.22 20.83 -1.12
C ASN A 56 4.27 20.58 -0.02
N GLY A 57 4.06 19.58 0.84
CA GLY A 57 4.87 19.41 2.06
C GLY A 57 5.06 17.94 2.43
N HIS A 58 5.43 17.11 1.46
CA HIS A 58 5.67 15.68 1.64
C HIS A 58 7.15 15.32 1.36
N PRO A 59 7.65 14.18 1.88
CA PRO A 59 8.97 13.65 1.52
C PRO A 59 9.10 13.32 0.03
N ALA A 60 10.32 13.08 -0.48
CA ALA A 60 10.51 12.58 -1.85
C ALA A 60 9.74 11.28 -2.10
N ILE A 61 9.23 11.10 -3.33
CA ILE A 61 8.38 9.98 -3.72
C ILE A 61 9.06 9.19 -4.85
N ASP A 62 9.32 7.90 -4.61
CA ASP A 62 9.80 6.96 -5.63
C ASP A 62 8.66 6.25 -6.36
N LEU A 63 7.53 6.05 -5.68
CA LEU A 63 6.32 5.39 -6.19
C LEU A 63 5.08 6.11 -5.69
N LEU A 64 4.27 6.64 -6.61
CA LEU A 64 2.98 7.24 -6.30
C LEU A 64 1.84 6.29 -6.66
N ILE A 65 1.05 5.89 -5.68
CA ILE A 65 -0.18 5.11 -5.89
C ILE A 65 -1.36 6.05 -5.70
N ILE A 66 -2.13 6.24 -6.77
CA ILE A 66 -3.40 6.99 -6.73
C ILE A 66 -4.51 5.95 -6.61
N PRO A 67 -5.13 5.77 -5.43
CA PRO A 67 -6.26 4.87 -5.27
C PRO A 67 -7.40 5.32 -6.19
N GLY A 68 -8.13 4.37 -6.74
CA GLY A 68 -9.17 4.64 -7.74
C GLY A 68 -10.27 5.60 -7.27
N GLY A 69 -10.91 6.25 -8.25
CA GLY A 69 -12.15 7.03 -8.09
C GLY A 69 -13.39 6.14 -8.06
N VAL A 70 -14.56 6.57 -8.57
CA VAL A 70 -15.78 5.75 -8.62
C VAL A 70 -15.57 4.49 -9.47
N VAL A 71 -15.05 3.41 -8.88
CA VAL A 71 -14.84 2.12 -9.55
C VAL A 71 -16.00 1.19 -9.18
N THR A 72 -16.68 0.65 -10.19
CA THR A 72 -17.90 -0.14 -10.03
C THR A 72 -17.67 -1.60 -9.62
N ALA A 73 -16.42 -2.09 -9.53
CA ALA A 73 -16.18 -3.50 -9.22
C ALA A 73 -14.79 -3.92 -8.68
N ALA A 74 -13.74 -3.09 -8.67
CA ALA A 74 -12.38 -3.59 -8.43
C ALA A 74 -11.94 -3.64 -6.94
N GLY A 75 -12.52 -2.79 -6.08
CA GLY A 75 -12.37 -2.83 -4.62
C GLY A 75 -10.94 -2.88 -4.07
N ILE A 76 -10.82 -3.26 -2.80
CA ILE A 76 -9.55 -3.37 -2.07
C ILE A 76 -8.63 -4.43 -2.70
N SER A 77 -9.21 -5.52 -3.22
CA SER A 77 -8.46 -6.66 -3.79
C SER A 77 -7.60 -6.27 -4.99
N ALA A 78 -8.11 -5.45 -5.91
CA ALA A 78 -7.30 -4.99 -7.05
C ALA A 78 -6.09 -4.14 -6.60
N GLY A 79 -6.27 -3.35 -5.53
CA GLY A 79 -5.17 -2.61 -4.91
C GLY A 79 -4.13 -3.53 -4.28
N ILE A 80 -4.56 -4.63 -3.65
CA ILE A 80 -3.68 -5.66 -3.10
C ILE A 80 -2.91 -6.37 -4.22
N ASP A 81 -3.59 -6.84 -5.26
CA ASP A 81 -2.96 -7.56 -6.37
C ASP A 81 -1.89 -6.72 -7.07
N MET A 82 -2.21 -5.46 -7.38
CA MET A 82 -1.26 -4.51 -7.98
C MET A 82 -0.06 -4.28 -7.06
N SER A 83 -0.30 -4.11 -5.76
CA SER A 83 0.78 -3.83 -4.81
C SER A 83 1.70 -5.04 -4.60
N LEU A 84 1.16 -6.26 -4.57
CA LEU A 84 1.96 -7.48 -4.51
C LEU A 84 2.79 -7.67 -5.79
N TYR A 85 2.21 -7.34 -6.95
CA TYR A 85 2.97 -7.30 -8.20
C TYR A 85 4.12 -6.30 -8.13
N LEU A 86 3.88 -5.07 -7.64
CA LEU A 86 4.93 -4.06 -7.49
C LEU A 86 6.02 -4.49 -6.49
N VAL A 87 5.66 -5.09 -5.36
CA VAL A 87 6.63 -5.66 -4.41
C VAL A 87 7.50 -6.71 -5.11
N SER A 88 6.93 -7.55 -5.98
CA SER A 88 7.71 -8.56 -6.72
C SER A 88 8.72 -7.95 -7.69
N ARG A 89 8.42 -6.76 -8.23
CA ARG A 89 9.26 -6.03 -9.19
C ARG A 89 10.31 -5.15 -8.53
N LEU A 90 9.97 -4.52 -7.40
CA LEU A 90 10.82 -3.55 -6.70
C LEU A 90 11.76 -4.23 -5.68
N ALA A 91 11.38 -5.41 -5.18
CA ALA A 91 12.21 -6.20 -4.28
C ALA A 91 12.56 -7.55 -4.91
N ASP A 92 11.68 -8.53 -4.77
CA ASP A 92 11.78 -9.86 -5.37
C ASP A 92 10.45 -10.63 -5.20
N SER A 93 10.26 -11.68 -6.01
CA SER A 93 9.05 -12.50 -5.96
C SER A 93 8.85 -13.23 -4.63
N LYS A 94 9.93 -13.58 -3.92
CA LYS A 94 9.85 -14.29 -2.65
C LYS A 94 9.22 -13.39 -1.58
N LEU A 95 9.64 -12.12 -1.51
CA LEU A 95 9.08 -11.15 -0.59
C LEU A 95 7.60 -10.90 -0.86
N ALA A 96 7.20 -10.82 -2.13
CA ALA A 96 5.79 -10.67 -2.49
C ALA A 96 4.95 -11.87 -2.02
N LEU A 97 5.42 -13.10 -2.25
CA LEU A 97 4.73 -14.31 -1.80
C LEU A 97 4.67 -14.42 -0.28
N ASP A 98 5.76 -14.10 0.42
CA ASP A 98 5.80 -14.09 1.89
C ASP A 98 4.88 -13.01 2.47
N THR A 99 4.78 -11.86 1.80
CA THR A 99 3.85 -10.78 2.15
C THR A 99 2.41 -11.23 1.99
N ALA A 100 2.06 -11.82 0.84
CA ALA A 100 0.72 -12.37 0.61
C ALA A 100 0.35 -13.42 1.66
N ARG A 101 1.28 -14.32 2.02
CA ARG A 101 1.11 -15.30 3.11
C ARG A 101 0.86 -14.64 4.46
N GLN A 102 1.63 -13.62 4.80
CA GLN A 102 1.50 -12.89 6.06
C GLN A 102 0.17 -12.14 6.16
N MET A 103 -0.39 -11.74 5.02
CA MET A 103 -1.71 -11.11 4.90
C MET A 103 -2.85 -12.13 4.74
N GLU A 104 -2.56 -13.43 4.75
CA GLU A 104 -3.53 -14.52 4.48
C GLU A 104 -4.29 -14.35 3.15
N TYR A 105 -3.62 -13.72 2.17
CA TYR A 105 -4.20 -13.38 0.87
C TYR A 105 -3.76 -14.39 -0.20
N ASN A 106 -4.73 -14.98 -0.91
CA ASN A 106 -4.47 -15.93 -1.99
C ASN A 106 -4.12 -15.20 -3.30
N TRP A 107 -2.86 -14.81 -3.43
CA TRP A 107 -2.37 -14.11 -4.62
C TRP A 107 -2.08 -15.08 -5.76
N LYS A 108 -2.85 -14.95 -6.85
CA LYS A 108 -2.60 -15.65 -8.11
C LYS A 108 -1.86 -14.71 -9.05
N GLN A 109 -0.59 -15.00 -9.28
CA GLN A 109 0.22 -14.26 -10.25
C GLN A 109 -0.25 -14.65 -11.65
N ASN A 110 -1.21 -13.90 -12.21
CA ASN A 110 -1.61 -14.10 -13.59
C ASN A 110 -0.50 -13.56 -14.51
N PRO A 111 -0.07 -14.33 -15.53
CA PRO A 111 0.98 -13.93 -16.46
C PRO A 111 0.59 -12.72 -17.33
#